data_AF-A0A958C045-F1
#
_entry.id   AF-A0A958C045-F1
#
_cell.length_a   1.000
_cell.length_b   1.000
_cell.length_c   1.000
_cell.angle_alpha   90.00
_cell.angle_beta   90.00
_cell.angle_gamma   90.00
#
_symmetry.space_group_name_H-M   'P 1'
#
loop_
_entity.id
_entity.type
_entity.pdbx_description
1 polymer ?
#
loop_
_entity_poly.entity_id
_entity_poly.type
_entity_poly.pdbx_seq_one_letter_code
_entity_poly.pdbx_strand_id
1 'polypeptide(L)'
;DATTQWRDAVLPELGVCTADFAPDQITVYNTGDGQATVVTASDVLFDDSVSAQEVRLDLVEQPDGWQVEWGGVRFQCSRGDNTTEWQPELCP
;
A
#
# COMPACT_ATOMS: atom_id res chain seq x y z
N ASP A 1 -11.88 -16.87 -2.54
CA ASP A 1 -11.71 -15.82 -3.56
C ASP A 1 -10.25 -15.38 -3.49
N ALA A 2 -9.55 -15.33 -4.62
CA ALA A 2 -8.12 -14.98 -4.69
C ALA A 2 -7.85 -13.61 -4.03
N THR A 3 -8.83 -12.70 -4.09
CA THR A 3 -8.77 -11.38 -3.48
C THR A 3 -8.64 -11.40 -1.94
N THR A 4 -9.20 -12.42 -1.28
CA THR A 4 -9.13 -12.55 0.18
C THR A 4 -7.81 -13.18 0.63
N GLN A 5 -7.23 -14.06 -0.20
CA GLN A 5 -6.10 -14.89 0.18
C GLN A 5 -4.78 -14.12 0.22
N TRP A 6 -4.55 -13.16 -0.68
CA TRP A 6 -3.37 -12.30 -0.62
C TRP A 6 -3.48 -11.25 0.50
N ARG A 7 -4.70 -10.76 0.77
CA ARG A 7 -4.95 -9.72 1.78
C ARG A 7 -4.47 -10.15 3.16
N ASP A 8 -4.87 -11.36 3.57
CA ASP A 8 -4.58 -11.86 4.92
C ASP A 8 -3.14 -12.38 5.05
N ALA A 9 -2.46 -12.68 3.94
CA ALA A 9 -1.08 -13.17 3.92
C ALA A 9 -0.03 -12.06 3.77
N VAL A 10 -0.33 -10.99 3.03
CA VAL A 10 0.68 -10.02 2.58
C VAL A 10 0.59 -8.68 3.30
N LEU A 11 -0.62 -8.19 3.63
CA LEU A 11 -0.77 -6.90 4.32
C LEU A 11 -0.05 -6.84 5.69
N PRO A 12 -0.08 -7.88 6.54
CA PRO A 12 0.59 -7.82 7.85
C PRO A 12 2.12 -7.71 7.75
N GLU A 13 2.73 -8.30 6.72
CA GLU A 13 4.20 -8.30 6.57
C GLU A 13 4.75 -6.96 6.08
N LEU A 14 3.92 -6.11 5.49
CA LEU A 14 4.34 -4.85 4.92
C LEU A 14 4.33 -3.69 5.93
N GLY A 15 3.86 -3.92 7.16
CA GLY A 15 3.59 -2.85 8.11
C GLY A 15 2.53 -1.86 7.60
N VAL A 16 1.87 -2.19 6.50
CA VAL A 16 0.79 -1.44 5.89
C VAL A 16 -0.45 -1.88 6.64
N CYS A 17 -0.79 -1.04 7.61
CA CYS A 17 -1.89 -1.24 8.51
C CYS A 17 -1.67 -2.36 9.54
N THR A 18 -1.37 -1.95 10.78
CA THR A 18 -1.80 -2.71 11.96
C THR A 18 -3.31 -2.96 11.86
N ALA A 19 -3.84 -4.00 12.50
CA ALA A 19 -5.24 -4.47 12.40
C ALA A 19 -6.36 -3.41 12.59
N ASP A 20 -6.00 -2.18 12.97
CA ASP A 20 -6.89 -1.02 13.13
C ASP A 20 -6.97 -0.10 11.90
N PHE A 21 -6.23 -0.38 10.82
CA PHE A 21 -6.33 0.35 9.55
C PHE A 21 -6.70 -0.60 8.41
N ALA A 22 -7.69 -0.24 7.61
CA ALA A 22 -7.89 -0.82 6.29
C ALA A 22 -7.62 0.29 5.28
N PRO A 23 -6.92 0.02 4.18
CA PRO A 23 -6.74 1.05 3.16
C PRO A 23 -8.09 1.46 2.58
N ASP A 24 -8.26 2.76 2.32
CA ASP A 24 -9.50 3.31 1.74
C ASP A 24 -9.80 2.73 0.37
N GLN A 25 -8.75 2.45 -0.41
CA GLN A 25 -8.86 1.83 -1.72
C GLN A 25 -7.86 0.69 -1.90
N ILE A 26 -8.35 -0.40 -2.47
CA ILE A 26 -7.54 -1.52 -2.94
C ILE A 26 -7.84 -1.72 -4.42
N THR A 27 -6.79 -1.72 -5.25
CA THR A 27 -6.88 -2.06 -6.66
C THR A 27 -5.98 -3.25 -6.95
N VAL A 28 -6.52 -4.28 -7.59
CA VAL A 28 -5.76 -5.47 -7.99
C VAL A 28 -5.73 -5.53 -9.51
N TYR A 29 -4.53 -5.58 -10.06
CA TYR A 29 -4.27 -5.74 -11.48
C TYR A 29 -3.71 -7.14 -11.72
N ASN A 30 -4.49 -8.02 -12.34
CA ASN A 30 -3.97 -9.30 -12.80
C ASN A 30 -3.19 -9.07 -14.09
N THR A 31 -1.86 -9.23 -14.04
CA THR A 31 -0.97 -8.94 -15.17
C THR A 31 -0.76 -10.14 -16.09
N GLY A 32 -1.25 -11.33 -15.70
CA GLY A 32 -1.14 -12.57 -16.47
C GLY A 32 -0.07 -13.51 -15.90
N ASP A 33 -0.05 -14.78 -16.31
CA ASP A 33 1.00 -15.76 -15.95
C ASP A 33 1.25 -15.93 -14.44
N GLY A 34 0.18 -15.90 -13.63
CA GLY A 34 0.30 -15.99 -12.18
C GLY A 34 0.91 -14.74 -11.54
N GLN A 35 0.90 -13.59 -12.23
CA GLN A 35 1.35 -12.32 -11.67
C GLN A 35 0.18 -11.41 -11.34
N ALA A 36 0.34 -10.65 -10.26
CA ALA A 36 -0.62 -9.65 -9.84
C ALA A 36 0.10 -8.43 -9.27
N THR A 37 -0.34 -7.23 -9.66
CA THR A 37 0.03 -5.99 -8.97
C THR A 37 -1.11 -5.58 -8.06
N VAL A 38 -0.82 -5.39 -6.78
CA VAL A 38 -1.75 -4.85 -5.80
C VAL A 38 -1.32 -3.43 -5.47
N VAL A 39 -2.26 -2.50 -5.54
CA VAL A 39 -2.08 -1.11 -5.12
C VAL A 39 -3.09 -0.79 -4.03
N THR A 40 -2.61 -0.38 -2.86
CA THR A 40 -3.45 0.11 -1.77
C THR A 40 -3.21 1.60 -1.57
N ALA A 41 -4.27 2.39 -1.52
CA ALA A 41 -4.20 3.81 -1.21
C ALA A 41 -4.91 4.08 0.11
N SER A 42 -4.37 5.00 0.90
CA SER A 42 -4.93 5.44 2.17
C SER A 42 -4.80 6.96 2.26
N ASP A 43 -5.90 7.62 2.53
CA ASP A 43 -5.99 9.04 2.79
C ASP A 43 -6.18 9.26 4.30
N VAL A 44 -5.78 10.42 4.82
CA VAL A 44 -5.97 10.77 6.24
C VAL A 44 -5.22 9.81 7.18
N LEU A 45 -3.92 9.69 6.96
CA LEU A 45 -3.06 9.05 7.95
C LEU A 45 -3.05 9.90 9.23
N PHE A 46 -3.05 9.27 10.42
CA PHE A 46 -3.06 9.98 11.71
C PHE A 46 -1.77 10.78 12.01
N ASP A 47 -0.91 10.96 11.01
CA ASP A 47 0.33 11.72 11.07
C ASP A 47 0.09 13.09 10.42
N ASP A 48 0.37 14.17 11.16
CA ASP A 48 0.19 15.56 10.69
C ASP A 48 1.15 15.95 9.56
N SER A 49 2.12 15.08 9.27
CA SER A 49 3.14 15.24 8.24
C SER A 49 2.83 14.44 6.97
N VAL A 50 1.88 13.49 7.00
CA VAL A 50 1.53 12.63 5.85
C VAL A 50 0.02 12.65 5.58
N SER A 51 -0.38 13.26 4.46
CA SER A 51 -1.80 13.36 4.09
C SER A 51 -2.33 12.12 3.40
N ALA A 52 -1.48 11.38 2.69
CA ALA A 52 -1.86 10.14 2.01
C ALA A 52 -0.66 9.21 1.79
N GLN A 53 -0.95 7.94 1.57
CA GLN A 53 0.03 6.90 1.27
C GLN A 53 -0.49 5.99 0.18
N GLU A 54 0.41 5.54 -0.68
CA GLU A 54 0.15 4.44 -1.59
C GLU A 54 1.23 3.38 -1.46
N VAL A 55 0.81 2.13 -1.41
CA VAL A 55 1.67 0.96 -1.42
C VAL A 55 1.38 0.20 -2.69
N ARG A 56 2.44 -0.19 -3.38
CA ARG A 56 2.36 -1.09 -4.53
C ARG A 56 3.17 -2.36 -4.23
N LEU A 57 2.59 -3.48 -4.61
CA LEU A 57 3.20 -4.80 -4.52
C LEU A 57 3.06 -5.48 -5.87
N ASP A 58 4.15 -6.05 -6.35
CA ASP A 58 4.11 -6.97 -7.46
C ASP A 58 4.31 -8.38 -6.89
N LEU A 59 3.36 -9.26 -7.21
CA LEU A 59 3.23 -10.60 -6.65
C LEU A 59 3.36 -11.64 -7.77
N VAL A 60 3.96 -12.77 -7.42
CA VAL A 60 3.99 -13.97 -8.25
C VAL A 60 3.34 -15.13 -7.50
N GLU A 61 2.49 -15.88 -8.20
CA GLU A 61 1.80 -17.06 -7.71
C GLU A 61 2.80 -18.21 -7.57
N GLN A 62 2.76 -18.86 -6.42
CA GLN A 62 3.55 -20.02 -6.04
C GLN A 62 2.60 -21.15 -5.60
N PRO A 63 3.05 -22.42 -5.56
CA PRO A 63 2.20 -23.54 -5.15
C PRO A 63 1.52 -23.37 -3.79
N ASP A 64 2.17 -22.66 -2.87
CA ASP A 64 1.72 -22.47 -1.49
C ASP A 64 1.08 -21.08 -1.25
N GLY A 65 0.94 -20.24 -2.28
CA GLY A 65 0.34 -18.91 -2.16
C GLY A 65 1.00 -17.85 -3.05
N TRP A 66 0.88 -16.57 -2.67
CA TRP A 66 1.50 -15.47 -3.40
C TRP A 66 2.81 -15.06 -2.73
N GLN A 67 3.85 -14.81 -3.54
CA GLN A 67 5.13 -14.27 -3.09
C GLN A 67 5.29 -12.83 -3.57
N VAL A 68 5.79 -11.95 -2.71
CA VAL A 68 6.16 -10.58 -3.08
C VAL A 68 7.47 -10.61 -3.87
N GLU A 69 7.43 -10.19 -5.13
CA GLU A 69 8.62 -9.98 -5.98
C GLU A 69 9.17 -8.57 -5.82
N TRP A 70 8.26 -7.59 -5.71
CA TRP A 70 8.61 -6.19 -5.48
C TRP A 70 7.61 -5.52 -4.54
N GLY A 71 8.11 -4.64 -3.68
CA GLY A 71 7.28 -3.80 -2.82
C GLY A 71 7.85 -2.40 -2.74
N GLY A 72 6.96 -1.41 -2.83
CA GLY A 72 7.32 -0.02 -2.68
C GLY A 72 6.19 0.79 -2.09
N VAL A 73 6.57 1.88 -1.44
CA VAL A 73 5.65 2.82 -0.80
C VAL A 73 5.97 4.22 -1.29
N ARG A 74 4.93 5.00 -1.51
CA ARG A 74 5.04 6.45 -1.70
C ARG A 74 4.12 7.16 -0.72
N PHE A 75 4.59 8.29 -0.24
CA PHE A 75 3.87 9.14 0.69
C PHE A 75 3.61 10.49 0.04
N GLN A 76 2.47 11.06 0.38
CA GLN A 76 2.16 12.44 0.09
C GLN A 76 2.23 13.19 1.42
N CYS A 77 3.28 14.00 1.58
CA CYS A 77 3.56 14.71 2.83
C CYS A 77 3.10 16.16 2.75
N SER A 78 2.39 16.62 3.78
CA SER A 78 1.95 18.00 3.92
C SER A 78 2.34 18.50 5.30
N ARG A 79 2.76 19.76 5.43
CA ARG A 79 3.09 20.34 6.73
C ARG A 79 1.84 20.93 7.37
N GLY A 80 1.17 20.20 8.27
CA GLY A 80 0.11 20.71 9.14
C GLY A 80 -0.83 21.73 8.47
N ASP A 81 -0.73 23.00 8.87
CA ASP A 81 -1.60 24.10 8.43
C ASP A 81 -1.40 24.56 6.97
N ASN A 82 -0.38 24.06 6.26
CA ASN A 82 -0.02 24.50 4.91
C ASN A 82 -0.14 23.35 3.89
N THR A 83 -1.35 22.82 3.75
CA THR A 83 -1.70 21.67 2.90
C THR A 83 -1.47 21.85 1.40
N THR A 84 -0.98 23.03 0.97
CA THR A 84 -0.65 23.34 -0.43
C THR A 84 0.83 23.26 -0.74
N GLU A 85 1.71 23.17 0.27
CA GLU A 85 3.15 23.11 0.09
C GLU A 85 3.66 21.67 0.17
N TRP A 86 3.82 21.06 -1.02
CA TRP A 86 4.36 19.73 -1.21
C TRP A 86 5.89 19.82 -1.36
N GLN A 87 6.66 19.42 -0.35
CA GLN A 87 8.12 19.41 -0.39
C GLN A 87 8.64 18.00 -0.09
N PRO A 88 9.51 17.40 -0.94
CA PRO A 88 10.08 16.07 -0.70
C PRO A 88 10.84 15.96 0.63
N GLU A 89 11.40 17.07 1.09
CA GLU A 89 12.15 17.18 2.36
C GLU A 89 11.28 16.98 3.60
N LEU A 90 9.95 17.00 3.45
CA LEU A 90 8.99 16.79 4.53
C LEU A 90 8.61 15.31 4.69
N CYS A 91 8.98 14.45 3.74
CA CYS A 91 8.78 13.01 3.85
C CYS A 91 10.00 12.35 4.52
N PRO A 92 9.84 11.62 5.62
CA PRO A 92 10.93 10.89 6.28
C PRO A 92 11.50 9.74 5.45
#